data_AF-A0AAV8Q1G5-F1
#
_entry.id   AF-A0AAV8Q1G5-F1
#
_cell.length_a   1.000
_cell.length_b   1.000
_cell.length_c   1.000
_cell.angle_alpha   90.00
_cell.angle_beta   90.00
_cell.angle_gamma   90.00
#
_symmetry.space_group_name_H-M   'P 1'
#
loop_
_entity.id
_entity.type
_entity.pdbx_description
1 polymer ?
#
loop_
_entity_poly.entity_id
_entity_poly.type
_entity_poly.pdbx_seq_one_letter_code
_entity_poly.pdbx_strand_id
1 'polypeptide(L)'
;MGRTGTRLPSFCLNRVATRVRVRSPSIESKPLSPSTRKFSAPLGYADEKLRGNGGKPEMEQGRRIMIVVDSSPEAKAALLWGLSHSVQSNDTVVLVQVVKPSKHGERVQTERQPKGYELLHAMKSICQAKKPEVQVELCSVEGKERGPTIVEEAGKQGASLLVMGQRKRSTTWRLIMMWAGNKVGGGTVDYCVQNATCMALAVRRKCRRGGGYLITTKRHKDFWLLA
;
A
#
# COMPACT_ATOMS: atom_id res chain seq x y z
N MET A 1 -14.82 63.54 21.19
CA MET A 1 -14.21 62.63 22.18
C MET A 1 -13.88 61.32 21.49
N GLY A 2 -12.59 61.08 21.23
CA GLY A 2 -12.11 59.82 20.62
C GLY A 2 -11.56 58.86 21.67
N ARG A 3 -11.20 57.65 21.20
CA ARG A 3 -10.59 56.47 21.86
C ARG A 3 -11.61 55.33 22.09
N THR A 4 -11.35 54.06 21.82
CA THR A 4 -10.09 53.29 21.70
C THR A 4 -10.29 52.07 20.79
N GLY A 5 -9.43 51.89 19.78
CA GLY A 5 -9.26 50.61 19.08
C GLY A 5 -8.35 49.68 19.86
N THR A 6 -8.72 48.40 19.96
CA THR A 6 -7.92 47.36 20.60
C THR A 6 -6.87 46.83 19.62
N ARG A 7 -5.60 47.16 19.88
CA ARG A 7 -4.44 46.60 19.18
C ARG A 7 -4.25 45.13 19.59
N LEU A 8 -4.25 44.23 18.63
CA LEU A 8 -3.80 42.85 18.81
C LEU A 8 -2.26 42.82 18.83
N PRO A 9 -1.62 42.09 19.77
CA PRO A 9 -0.18 41.92 19.75
C PRO A 9 0.23 40.99 18.61
N SER A 10 1.12 41.50 17.76
CA SER A 10 1.82 40.77 16.71
C SER A 10 2.61 39.61 17.30
N PHE A 11 2.24 38.38 16.98
CA PHE A 11 3.05 37.20 17.27
C PHE A 11 4.25 37.16 16.31
N CYS A 12 5.41 37.57 16.81
CA CYS A 12 6.69 37.46 16.13
C CYS A 12 7.08 35.98 16.01
N LEU A 13 7.07 35.44 14.78
CA LEU A 13 7.67 34.15 14.47
C LEU A 13 9.20 34.29 14.52
N ASN A 14 9.83 33.80 15.58
CA ASN A 14 11.28 33.62 15.62
C ASN A 14 11.69 32.59 14.57
N ARG A 15 12.26 33.08 13.47
CA ARG A 15 12.88 32.32 12.39
C ARG A 15 14.18 31.72 12.89
N VAL A 16 14.13 30.53 13.48
CA VAL A 16 15.34 29.76 13.79
C VAL A 16 15.97 29.33 12.47
N ALA A 17 17.04 30.01 12.08
CA ALA A 17 17.85 29.69 10.92
C ALA A 17 18.90 28.64 11.32
N THR A 18 18.63 27.35 11.06
CA THR A 18 19.65 26.31 11.17
C THR A 18 20.58 26.38 9.96
N ARG A 19 21.74 27.01 10.13
CA ARG A 19 22.86 26.90 9.17
C ARG A 19 23.48 25.50 9.32
N VAL A 20 22.93 24.51 8.63
CA VAL A 20 23.58 23.20 8.47
C VAL A 20 24.47 23.27 7.23
N ARG A 21 25.78 23.30 7.46
CA ARG A 21 26.82 23.23 6.43
C ARG A 21 26.97 21.78 5.98
N VAL A 22 26.40 21.43 4.83
CA VAL A 22 26.62 20.13 4.18
C VAL A 22 28.01 20.14 3.55
N ARG A 23 28.93 19.31 4.06
CA ARG A 23 30.17 18.94 3.36
C ARG A 23 29.81 17.82 2.37
N SER A 24 29.95 18.10 1.08
CA SER A 24 29.91 17.10 0.02
C SER A 24 31.14 16.18 0.10
N PRO A 25 31.00 14.85 -0.06
CA PRO A 25 32.15 13.98 -0.31
C PRO A 25 32.74 14.25 -1.70
N SER A 26 34.06 14.24 -1.75
CA SER A 26 34.89 14.43 -2.94
C SER A 26 34.68 13.33 -3.98
N ILE A 27 34.40 13.76 -5.20
CA ILE A 27 34.50 12.95 -6.43
C ILE A 27 35.99 12.72 -6.67
N GLU A 28 36.44 11.46 -6.57
CA GLU A 28 37.73 11.03 -7.10
C GLU A 28 37.46 10.13 -8.30
N SER A 29 37.93 10.57 -9.47
CA SER A 29 37.85 9.85 -10.73
C SER A 29 39.22 9.28 -11.04
N LYS A 30 39.28 7.97 -11.35
CA LYS A 30 40.45 7.36 -12.00
C LYS A 30 39.97 6.44 -13.13
N PRO A 31 40.43 6.66 -14.37
CA PRO A 31 40.11 5.82 -15.52
C PRO A 31 41.18 4.73 -15.74
N LEU A 32 40.86 3.76 -16.61
CA LEU A 32 41.67 2.71 -17.30
C LEU A 32 40.93 1.37 -17.15
N SER A 33 40.67 0.50 -18.14
CA SER A 33 40.82 0.40 -19.61
C SER A 33 40.17 -0.95 -20.02
N PRO A 34 39.81 -1.20 -21.29
CA PRO A 34 38.96 -2.33 -21.68
C PRO A 34 39.77 -3.62 -21.90
N SER A 35 39.22 -4.77 -21.49
CA SER A 35 39.77 -6.08 -21.84
C SER A 35 38.71 -6.94 -22.52
N THR A 36 38.77 -6.94 -23.85
CA THR A 36 38.10 -7.85 -24.75
C THR A 36 38.61 -9.28 -24.54
N ARG A 37 37.71 -10.23 -24.26
CA ARG A 37 37.94 -11.64 -24.61
C ARG A 37 36.67 -12.25 -25.19
N LYS A 38 36.70 -12.42 -26.52
CA LYS A 38 35.90 -13.39 -27.27
C LYS A 38 36.48 -14.76 -26.98
N PHE A 39 35.65 -15.76 -26.66
CA PHE A 39 35.97 -17.15 -26.94
C PHE A 39 34.71 -17.90 -27.37
N SER A 40 34.86 -18.56 -28.51
CA SER A 40 33.91 -19.35 -29.29
C SER A 40 33.61 -20.71 -28.67
N ALA A 41 32.41 -21.23 -28.95
CA ALA A 41 31.99 -22.64 -28.78
C ALA A 41 32.88 -23.63 -29.60
N PRO A 42 32.82 -24.98 -29.44
CA PRO A 42 31.66 -25.77 -29.92
C PRO A 42 31.35 -27.17 -29.26
N LEU A 43 30.10 -27.61 -29.47
CA LEU A 43 29.54 -28.94 -29.84
C LEU A 43 29.87 -30.28 -29.10
N GLY A 44 28.78 -31.06 -28.87
CA GLY A 44 28.69 -32.53 -28.76
C GLY A 44 28.25 -33.04 -27.37
N TYR A 45 27.39 -34.05 -27.16
CA TYR A 45 26.67 -35.02 -27.97
C TYR A 45 25.59 -35.71 -27.08
N ALA A 46 24.56 -36.28 -27.72
CA ALA A 46 23.71 -37.43 -27.34
C ALA A 46 22.71 -37.41 -26.15
N ASP A 47 21.48 -37.71 -26.57
CA ASP A 47 20.30 -38.33 -25.97
C ASP A 47 20.53 -39.38 -24.85
N GLU A 48 19.75 -39.29 -23.76
CA GLU A 48 19.17 -40.47 -23.12
C GLU A 48 17.87 -40.14 -22.37
N LYS A 49 16.81 -40.89 -22.71
CA LYS A 49 15.49 -40.95 -22.08
C LYS A 49 15.57 -41.17 -20.56
N LEU A 50 14.67 -40.54 -19.80
CA LEU A 50 13.80 -41.28 -18.87
C LEU A 50 12.58 -40.49 -18.39
N ARG A 51 11.45 -41.21 -18.41
CA ARG A 51 10.12 -40.91 -17.88
C ARG A 51 10.16 -40.25 -16.49
N GLY A 52 9.29 -39.27 -16.26
CA GLY A 52 9.01 -38.85 -14.89
C GLY A 52 8.04 -37.70 -14.77
N ASN A 53 6.76 -38.05 -14.65
CA ASN A 53 5.68 -37.30 -14.00
C ASN A 53 5.35 -35.91 -14.56
N GLY A 54 4.15 -35.80 -15.13
CA GLY A 54 3.52 -34.51 -15.43
C GLY A 54 3.22 -33.75 -14.15
N GLY A 55 4.25 -33.09 -13.60
CA GLY A 55 4.05 -31.88 -12.83
C GLY A 55 3.38 -30.89 -13.77
N LYS A 56 2.19 -30.42 -13.40
CA LYS A 56 1.64 -29.18 -13.97
C LYS A 56 2.79 -28.17 -14.04
N PRO A 57 2.94 -27.38 -15.12
CA PRO A 57 3.89 -26.29 -15.06
C PRO A 57 3.47 -25.47 -13.85
N GLU A 58 4.29 -25.50 -12.81
CA GLU A 58 4.28 -24.51 -11.76
C GLU A 58 4.60 -23.24 -12.52
N MET A 59 3.55 -22.59 -13.05
CA MET A 59 3.67 -21.25 -13.60
C MET A 59 4.47 -20.51 -12.56
N GLU A 60 5.59 -19.91 -12.95
CA GLU A 60 6.31 -18.98 -12.11
C GLU A 60 5.32 -17.90 -11.70
N GLN A 61 4.62 -18.14 -10.58
CA GLN A 61 3.58 -17.25 -10.11
C GLN A 61 4.34 -16.06 -9.57
N GLY A 62 4.25 -14.96 -10.31
CA GLY A 62 4.81 -13.70 -9.88
C GLY A 62 4.21 -13.28 -8.55
N ARG A 63 4.75 -12.19 -8.02
CA ARG A 63 4.46 -11.78 -6.64
C ARG A 63 2.98 -11.44 -6.50
N ARG A 64 2.36 -11.92 -5.43
CA ARG A 64 1.00 -11.52 -5.06
C ARG A 64 1.02 -10.20 -4.29
N ILE A 65 0.28 -9.21 -4.80
CA ILE A 65 0.11 -7.89 -4.18
C ILE A 65 -1.34 -7.75 -3.77
N MET A 66 -1.58 -7.70 -2.47
CA MET A 66 -2.91 -7.56 -1.90
C MET A 66 -3.21 -6.09 -1.62
N ILE A 67 -4.38 -5.61 -2.08
CA ILE A 67 -4.83 -4.22 -1.89
C ILE A 67 -6.19 -4.23 -1.21
N VAL A 68 -6.27 -3.57 -0.06
CA VAL A 68 -7.52 -3.46 0.71
C VAL A 68 -8.38 -2.35 0.12
N VAL A 69 -9.61 -2.71 -0.23
CA VAL A 69 -10.60 -1.85 -0.87
C VAL A 69 -11.79 -1.61 0.07
N ASP A 70 -12.19 -0.34 0.17
CA ASP A 70 -13.48 0.07 0.72
C ASP A 70 -14.00 1.30 -0.04
N SER A 71 -15.19 1.80 0.32
CA SER A 71 -15.81 2.97 -0.34
C SER A 71 -15.09 4.28 -0.04
N SER A 72 -13.96 4.27 0.69
CA SER A 72 -13.24 5.48 1.06
C SER A 72 -12.37 6.00 -0.09
N PRO A 73 -12.18 7.33 -0.19
CA PRO A 73 -11.25 7.90 -1.16
C PRO A 73 -9.79 7.51 -0.85
N GLU A 74 -9.47 7.19 0.40
CA GLU A 74 -8.14 6.75 0.79
C GLU A 74 -7.79 5.35 0.24
N ALA A 75 -8.75 4.42 0.24
CA ALA A 75 -8.56 3.12 -0.40
C ALA A 75 -8.35 3.26 -1.91
N LYS A 76 -9.16 4.09 -2.59
CA LYS A 76 -8.96 4.39 -4.02
C LYS A 76 -7.59 5.01 -4.29
N ALA A 77 -7.13 5.93 -3.43
CA ALA A 77 -5.81 6.53 -3.56
C ALA A 77 -4.68 5.50 -3.39
N ALA A 78 -4.83 4.56 -2.44
CA ALA A 78 -3.87 3.48 -2.22
C ALA A 78 -3.82 2.51 -3.40
N LEU A 79 -4.97 2.17 -3.98
CA LEU A 79 -5.04 1.37 -5.21
C LEU A 79 -4.27 2.04 -6.36
N LEU A 80 -4.54 3.32 -6.60
CA LEU A 80 -3.88 4.09 -7.66
C LEU A 80 -2.37 4.18 -7.45
N TRP A 81 -1.94 4.39 -6.20
CA TRP A 81 -0.53 4.40 -5.85
C TRP A 81 0.13 3.03 -6.11
N GLY A 82 -0.50 1.94 -5.64
CA GLY A 82 0.01 0.59 -5.78
C GLY A 82 0.17 0.18 -7.24
N LEU A 83 -0.84 0.46 -8.08
CA LEU A 83 -0.77 0.21 -9.52
C LEU A 83 0.36 0.97 -10.20
N SER A 84 0.63 2.21 -9.76
CA SER A 84 1.62 3.07 -10.43
C SER A 84 3.06 2.79 -9.98
N HIS A 85 3.29 2.38 -8.72
CA HIS A 85 4.64 2.31 -8.14
C HIS A 85 5.07 0.92 -7.66
N SER A 86 4.14 -0.02 -7.45
CA SER A 86 4.46 -1.32 -6.84
C SER A 86 4.17 -2.52 -7.72
N VAL A 87 3.09 -2.44 -8.50
CA VAL A 87 2.62 -3.53 -9.36
C VAL A 87 3.41 -3.56 -10.66
N GLN A 88 3.91 -4.73 -11.03
CA GLN A 88 4.60 -5.08 -12.27
C GLN A 88 3.73 -6.01 -13.12
N SER A 89 4.09 -6.22 -14.39
CA SER A 89 3.29 -6.98 -15.36
C SER A 89 3.12 -8.47 -14.99
N ASN A 90 4.11 -9.06 -14.32
CA ASN A 90 4.05 -10.46 -13.87
C ASN A 90 3.36 -10.64 -12.50
N ASP A 91 3.00 -9.55 -11.82
CA ASP A 91 2.38 -9.65 -10.49
C ASP A 91 0.89 -10.00 -10.62
N THR A 92 0.35 -10.64 -9.57
CA THR A 92 -1.10 -10.84 -9.40
C THR A 92 -1.61 -9.86 -8.35
N VAL A 93 -2.58 -9.03 -8.70
CA VAL A 93 -3.24 -8.09 -7.78
C VAL A 93 -4.49 -8.71 -7.19
N VAL A 94 -4.53 -8.84 -5.87
CA VAL A 94 -5.71 -9.34 -5.13
C VAL A 94 -6.42 -8.17 -4.48
N LEU A 95 -7.63 -7.84 -4.96
CA LEU A 95 -8.48 -6.81 -4.37
C LEU A 95 -9.32 -7.41 -3.25
N VAL A 96 -9.12 -6.94 -2.02
CA VAL A 96 -9.77 -7.51 -0.83
C VAL A 96 -10.75 -6.52 -0.19
N GLN A 97 -11.98 -6.95 0.00
CA GLN A 97 -12.99 -6.24 0.78
C GLN A 97 -13.36 -7.02 2.03
N VAL A 98 -13.34 -6.36 3.20
CA VAL A 98 -13.82 -6.95 4.44
C VAL A 98 -15.26 -6.55 4.73
N VAL A 99 -16.13 -7.55 4.81
CA VAL A 99 -17.56 -7.44 5.13
C VAL A 99 -17.77 -7.87 6.58
N LYS A 100 -18.63 -7.14 7.31
CA LYS A 100 -18.97 -7.49 8.68
C LYS A 100 -20.05 -8.59 8.68
N PRO A 101 -19.94 -9.61 9.53
CA PRO A 101 -21.01 -10.59 9.71
C PRO A 101 -22.27 -9.88 10.22
N SER A 102 -23.41 -10.12 9.57
CA SER A 102 -24.70 -9.61 10.05
C SER A 102 -25.23 -10.52 11.16
N LYS A 103 -25.79 -9.92 12.22
CA LYS A 103 -26.31 -10.65 13.39
C LYS A 103 -27.74 -11.19 13.22
N HIS A 104 -28.29 -11.18 12.01
CA HIS A 104 -29.68 -11.59 11.82
C HIS A 104 -29.73 -13.11 11.64
N GLY A 105 -30.24 -13.80 12.67
CA GLY A 105 -30.46 -15.23 12.67
C GLY A 105 -31.40 -15.67 11.55
N GLU A 106 -31.25 -16.93 11.15
CA GLU A 106 -32.08 -17.69 10.21
C GLU A 106 -33.40 -17.03 9.78
N ARG A 107 -33.38 -16.24 8.69
CA ARG A 107 -34.48 -16.22 7.74
C ARG A 107 -34.08 -15.61 6.40
N VAL A 108 -34.27 -16.45 5.37
CA VAL A 108 -34.37 -16.14 3.94
C VAL A 108 -33.05 -15.80 3.23
N GLN A 109 -32.62 -16.78 2.42
CA GLN A 109 -31.56 -16.74 1.41
C GLN A 109 -31.92 -15.89 0.19
N THR A 110 -32.51 -14.71 0.38
CA THR A 110 -32.89 -13.83 -0.73
C THR A 110 -32.34 -12.44 -0.43
N GLU A 111 -31.41 -12.02 -1.29
CA GLU A 111 -30.87 -10.65 -1.39
C GLU A 111 -29.92 -10.19 -0.28
N ARG A 112 -28.81 -10.91 -0.07
CA ARG A 112 -27.58 -10.26 0.44
C ARG A 112 -27.15 -9.22 -0.60
N GLN A 113 -27.50 -7.97 -0.39
CA GLN A 113 -27.31 -6.92 -1.39
C GLN A 113 -25.88 -6.86 -1.97
N PRO A 114 -25.75 -6.65 -3.30
CA PRO A 114 -24.54 -6.77 -4.13
C PRO A 114 -23.49 -5.66 -3.96
N LYS A 115 -23.66 -4.72 -3.02
CA LYS A 115 -22.85 -3.49 -2.92
C LYS A 115 -21.35 -3.75 -2.74
N GLY A 116 -20.98 -4.87 -2.13
CA GLY A 116 -19.57 -5.25 -1.99
C GLY A 116 -18.96 -5.69 -3.34
N TYR A 117 -19.66 -6.54 -4.07
CA TYR A 117 -19.21 -6.99 -5.38
C TYR A 117 -19.15 -5.83 -6.38
N GLU A 118 -20.12 -4.90 -6.36
CA GLU A 118 -20.09 -3.70 -7.20
C GLU A 118 -18.82 -2.86 -6.98
N LEU A 119 -18.42 -2.65 -5.72
CA LEU A 119 -17.20 -1.92 -5.38
C LEU A 119 -15.95 -2.63 -5.88
N LEU A 120 -15.85 -3.95 -5.68
CA LEU A 120 -14.73 -4.76 -6.16
C LEU A 120 -14.62 -4.72 -7.69
N HIS A 121 -15.75 -4.84 -8.40
CA HIS A 121 -15.78 -4.72 -9.86
C HIS A 121 -15.39 -3.33 -10.35
N ALA A 122 -15.84 -2.27 -9.67
CA ALA A 122 -15.45 -0.90 -10.00
C ALA A 122 -13.94 -0.64 -9.78
N MET A 123 -13.33 -1.26 -8.77
CA MET A 123 -11.89 -1.18 -8.58
C MET A 123 -11.11 -2.06 -9.55
N LYS A 124 -11.66 -3.23 -9.92
CA LYS A 124 -11.09 -4.09 -10.97
C LYS A 124 -11.03 -3.39 -12.32
N SER A 125 -12.07 -2.66 -12.70
CA SER A 125 -12.06 -1.89 -13.95
C SER A 125 -10.97 -0.81 -13.95
N ILE A 126 -10.69 -0.17 -12.80
CA ILE A 126 -9.57 0.77 -12.63
C ILE A 126 -8.23 0.05 -12.83
N CYS A 127 -8.05 -1.14 -12.24
CA CYS A 127 -6.84 -1.94 -12.43
C CYS A 127 -6.61 -2.28 -13.90
N GLN A 128 -7.63 -2.84 -14.57
CA GLN A 128 -7.55 -3.26 -15.96
C GLN A 128 -7.31 -2.08 -16.91
N ALA A 129 -7.94 -0.92 -16.65
CA ALA A 129 -7.73 0.29 -17.45
C ALA A 129 -6.32 0.87 -17.30
N LYS A 130 -5.68 0.70 -16.13
CA LYS A 130 -4.33 1.25 -15.87
C LYS A 130 -3.20 0.28 -16.19
N LYS A 131 -3.43 -1.01 -15.98
CA LYS A 131 -2.47 -2.09 -16.18
C LYS A 131 -3.20 -3.33 -16.72
N PRO A 132 -3.47 -3.40 -18.04
CA PRO A 132 -4.21 -4.51 -18.64
C PRO A 132 -3.43 -5.83 -18.61
N GLU A 133 -2.11 -5.76 -18.50
CA GLU A 133 -1.20 -6.91 -18.43
C GLU A 133 -1.30 -7.69 -17.11
N VAL A 134 -1.85 -7.06 -16.07
CA VAL A 134 -1.83 -7.59 -14.70
C VAL A 134 -3.05 -8.44 -14.42
N GLN A 135 -2.84 -9.60 -13.81
CA GLN A 135 -3.93 -10.45 -13.35
C GLN A 135 -4.60 -9.84 -12.11
N VAL A 136 -5.93 -9.69 -12.13
CA VAL A 136 -6.70 -9.12 -11.02
C VAL A 136 -7.70 -10.12 -10.46
N GLU A 137 -7.49 -10.51 -9.20
CA GLU A 137 -8.36 -11.39 -8.42
C GLU A 137 -9.23 -10.56 -7.45
N LEU A 138 -10.45 -11.02 -7.20
CA LEU A 138 -11.40 -10.39 -6.29
C LEU A 138 -11.64 -11.31 -5.09
N CYS A 139 -11.49 -10.78 -3.88
CA CYS A 139 -11.72 -11.53 -2.65
C CYS A 139 -12.59 -10.72 -1.68
N SER A 140 -13.70 -11.31 -1.25
CA SER A 140 -14.57 -10.74 -0.22
C SER A 140 -14.48 -11.61 1.02
N VAL A 141 -13.97 -11.04 2.11
CA VAL A 141 -13.73 -11.77 3.36
C VAL A 141 -14.68 -11.28 4.44
N GLU A 142 -15.31 -12.22 5.14
CA GLU A 142 -16.16 -11.91 6.27
C GLU A 142 -15.36 -11.90 7.57
N GLY A 143 -15.52 -10.83 8.37
CA GLY A 143 -14.73 -10.67 9.58
C GLY A 143 -15.37 -9.71 10.59
N LYS A 144 -15.36 -10.11 11.87
CA LYS A 144 -15.84 -9.26 12.97
C LYS A 144 -14.97 -8.00 13.10
N GLU A 145 -13.65 -8.16 13.01
CA GLU A 145 -12.67 -7.10 13.10
C GLU A 145 -11.84 -6.99 11.83
N ARG A 146 -11.82 -5.82 11.21
CA ARG A 146 -11.13 -5.63 9.91
C ARG A 146 -9.63 -5.94 9.96
N GLY A 147 -8.94 -5.52 11.02
CA GLY A 147 -7.47 -5.62 11.10
C GLY A 147 -6.97 -7.07 11.08
N PRO A 148 -7.37 -7.88 12.07
CA PRO A 148 -7.04 -9.31 12.12
C PRO A 148 -7.44 -10.05 10.84
N THR A 149 -8.66 -9.82 10.34
CA THR A 149 -9.14 -10.48 9.11
C THR A 149 -8.29 -10.14 7.88
N ILE A 150 -7.85 -8.90 7.72
CA ILE A 150 -6.95 -8.50 6.61
C ILE A 150 -5.60 -9.20 6.74
N VAL A 151 -5.03 -9.25 7.95
CA VAL A 151 -3.72 -9.86 8.19
C VAL A 151 -3.76 -11.37 7.93
N GLU A 152 -4.82 -12.03 8.41
CA GLU A 152 -5.04 -13.45 8.19
C GLU A 152 -5.20 -13.76 6.70
N GLU A 153 -6.01 -12.97 5.98
CA GLU A 153 -6.20 -13.13 4.54
C GLU A 153 -4.91 -12.90 3.76
N ALA A 154 -4.12 -11.89 4.12
CA ALA A 154 -2.84 -11.64 3.48
C ALA A 154 -1.88 -12.84 3.61
N GLY A 155 -1.91 -13.52 4.75
CA GLY A 155 -1.18 -14.78 4.95
C GLY A 155 -1.70 -15.91 4.08
N LYS A 156 -3.02 -16.12 4.03
CA LYS A 156 -3.67 -17.17 3.22
C LYS A 156 -3.38 -17.01 1.72
N GLN A 157 -3.40 -15.77 1.24
CA GLN A 157 -3.12 -15.44 -0.15
C GLN A 157 -1.63 -15.47 -0.50
N GLY A 158 -0.74 -15.72 0.47
CA GLY A 158 0.70 -15.64 0.25
C GLY A 158 1.14 -14.26 -0.25
N ALA A 159 0.47 -13.20 0.21
CA ALA A 159 0.75 -11.84 -0.27
C ALA A 159 2.16 -11.41 0.13
N SER A 160 2.96 -11.00 -0.85
CA SER A 160 4.30 -10.44 -0.61
C SER A 160 4.25 -8.98 -0.14
N LEU A 161 3.22 -8.25 -0.58
CA LEU A 161 2.97 -6.84 -0.30
C LEU A 161 1.49 -6.61 0.00
N LEU A 162 1.21 -5.92 1.09
CA LEU A 162 -0.13 -5.48 1.51
C LEU A 162 -0.22 -3.96 1.43
N VAL A 163 -1.16 -3.44 0.64
CA VAL A 163 -1.37 -1.99 0.46
C VAL A 163 -2.73 -1.58 1.01
N MET A 164 -2.75 -0.52 1.83
CA MET A 164 -3.95 -0.03 2.51
C MET A 164 -4.06 1.50 2.44
N GLY A 165 -5.28 2.01 2.31
CA GLY A 165 -5.58 3.43 2.42
C GLY A 165 -5.51 3.92 3.86
N GLN A 166 -4.61 4.87 4.16
CA GLN A 166 -4.49 5.46 5.48
C GLN A 166 -5.31 6.76 5.58
N ARG A 167 -6.28 6.78 6.50
CA ARG A 167 -7.10 7.97 6.74
C ARG A 167 -6.32 9.08 7.44
N LYS A 168 -6.44 10.31 6.93
CA LYS A 168 -5.88 11.49 7.60
C LYS A 168 -6.75 11.84 8.81
N ARG A 169 -6.32 11.44 10.02
CA ARG A 169 -6.91 11.96 11.26
C ARG A 169 -6.43 13.40 11.49
N SER A 170 -7.34 14.33 11.76
CA SER A 170 -6.93 15.70 12.08
C SER A 170 -6.18 15.71 13.41
N THR A 171 -5.20 16.62 13.53
CA THR A 171 -4.48 16.85 14.78
C THR A 171 -5.44 17.23 15.90
N THR A 172 -6.47 18.03 15.60
CA THR A 172 -7.55 18.38 16.51
C THR A 172 -8.29 17.14 17.05
N TRP A 173 -8.64 16.18 16.17
CA TRP A 173 -9.33 14.96 16.62
C TRP A 173 -8.42 14.07 17.47
N ARG A 174 -7.12 14.04 17.16
CA ARG A 174 -6.12 13.35 18.00
C ARG A 174 -6.04 13.99 19.39
N LEU A 175 -5.99 15.33 19.45
CA LEU A 175 -5.99 16.07 20.71
C LEU A 175 -7.26 15.76 21.50
N ILE A 176 -8.45 15.94 20.90
CA ILE A 176 -9.75 15.66 21.55
C ILE A 176 -9.79 14.24 22.16
N MET A 177 -9.33 13.24 21.42
CA MET A 177 -9.30 11.86 21.93
C MET A 177 -8.30 11.67 23.08
N MET A 178 -7.18 12.40 23.11
CA MET A 178 -6.25 12.40 24.24
C MET A 178 -6.88 13.02 25.50
N TRP A 179 -7.66 14.11 25.35
CA TRP A 179 -8.40 14.73 26.46
C TRP A 179 -9.53 13.84 26.98
N ALA A 180 -10.16 13.05 26.11
CA ALA A 180 -11.23 12.13 26.46
C ALA A 180 -10.76 10.85 27.19
N GLY A 181 -9.46 10.72 27.51
CA GLY A 181 -8.90 9.52 28.16
C GLY A 181 -8.93 8.25 27.30
N ASN A 182 -9.45 8.34 26.07
CA ASN A 182 -9.45 7.24 25.13
C ASN A 182 -8.03 7.06 24.59
N LYS A 183 -7.43 5.90 24.84
CA LYS A 183 -6.25 5.47 24.07
C LYS A 183 -6.61 5.63 22.60
N VAL A 184 -5.81 6.39 21.86
CA VAL A 184 -5.88 6.44 20.40
C VAL A 184 -5.45 5.06 19.91
N GLY A 185 -6.39 4.10 19.97
CA GLY A 185 -6.19 2.76 19.46
C GLY A 185 -5.75 2.88 18.01
N GLY A 186 -4.67 2.17 17.68
CA GLY A 186 -4.17 2.07 16.32
C GLY A 186 -5.34 1.73 15.40
N GLY A 187 -5.49 2.47 14.31
CA GLY A 187 -6.53 2.16 13.34
C GLY A 187 -6.31 0.75 12.77
N THR A 188 -7.32 0.21 12.08
CA THR A 188 -7.20 -1.03 11.30
C THR A 188 -5.89 -1.10 10.52
N VAL A 189 -5.53 0.01 9.86
CA VAL A 189 -4.29 0.13 9.07
C VAL A 189 -3.03 0.02 9.95
N ASP A 190 -3.00 0.69 11.11
CA ASP A 190 -1.85 0.63 12.01
C ASP A 190 -1.66 -0.79 12.56
N TYR A 191 -2.76 -1.48 12.88
CA TYR A 191 -2.73 -2.89 13.29
C TYR A 191 -2.13 -3.76 12.18
N CYS A 192 -2.60 -3.63 10.94
CA CYS A 192 -2.08 -4.43 9.84
C CYS A 192 -0.59 -4.15 9.57
N VAL A 193 -0.15 -2.89 9.63
CA VAL A 193 1.26 -2.53 9.43
C VAL A 193 2.18 -3.16 10.48
N GLN A 194 1.67 -3.37 11.71
CA GLN A 194 2.45 -3.97 12.79
C GLN A 194 2.45 -5.50 12.77
N ASN A 195 1.30 -6.10 12.44
CA ASN A 195 1.02 -7.52 12.62
C ASN A 195 1.07 -8.34 11.32
N ALA A 196 1.05 -7.71 10.15
CA ALA A 196 1.24 -8.43 8.89
C ALA A 196 2.61 -9.11 8.87
N THR A 197 2.63 -10.35 8.40
CA THR A 197 3.86 -11.13 8.16
C THR A 197 4.61 -10.62 6.93
N CYS A 198 3.88 -10.08 5.96
CA CYS A 198 4.41 -9.51 4.73
C CYS A 198 4.72 -8.00 4.84
N MET A 199 5.31 -7.43 3.80
CA MET A 199 5.53 -5.98 3.74
C MET A 199 4.20 -5.25 3.66
N ALA A 200 3.85 -4.47 4.68
CA ALA A 200 2.60 -3.72 4.73
C ALA A 200 2.83 -2.21 4.59
N LEU A 201 2.10 -1.59 3.67
CA LEU A 201 2.18 -0.18 3.33
C LEU A 201 0.84 0.52 3.56
N ALA A 202 0.87 1.54 4.40
CA ALA A 202 -0.22 2.46 4.64
C ALA A 202 0.01 3.73 3.80
N VAL A 203 -0.88 3.97 2.84
CA VAL A 203 -0.71 5.00 1.81
C VAL A 203 -1.74 6.10 1.99
N ARG A 204 -1.30 7.35 1.99
CA ARG A 204 -2.20 8.52 1.99
C ARG A 204 -1.70 9.62 1.08
N ARG A 205 -2.62 10.44 0.57
CA ARG A 205 -2.26 11.65 -0.18
C ARG A 205 -1.67 12.70 0.77
N LYS A 206 -0.61 13.39 0.35
CA LYS A 206 0.00 14.47 1.14
C LYS A 206 -0.94 15.66 1.28
N CYS A 207 -1.53 16.12 0.18
CA CYS A 207 -2.55 17.17 0.19
C CYS A 207 -3.72 16.86 -0.77
N ARG A 208 -4.83 17.59 -0.61
CA ARG A 208 -6.04 17.41 -1.45
C ARG A 208 -5.81 17.87 -2.89
N ARG A 209 -4.96 18.87 -3.10
CA ARG A 209 -4.72 19.53 -4.39
C ARG A 209 -3.51 18.98 -5.17
N GLY A 210 -2.79 17.98 -4.66
CA GLY A 210 -1.59 17.43 -5.31
C GLY A 210 -0.51 16.98 -4.32
N GLY A 211 0.75 16.93 -4.76
CA GLY A 211 1.90 16.78 -3.86
C GLY A 211 2.28 15.36 -3.45
N GLY A 212 1.87 14.34 -4.23
CA GLY A 212 2.31 12.95 -4.04
C GLY A 212 1.67 12.24 -2.85
N TYR A 213 2.35 11.18 -2.39
CA TYR A 213 1.86 10.25 -1.38
C TYR A 213 2.81 10.17 -0.19
N LEU A 214 2.25 9.99 1.00
CA LEU A 214 2.97 9.63 2.21
C LEU A 214 2.72 8.14 2.48
N ILE A 215 3.80 7.45 2.83
CA ILE A 215 3.79 6.02 3.08
C ILE A 215 4.20 5.78 4.52
N THR A 216 3.51 4.88 5.17
CA THR A 216 3.87 4.37 6.49
C THR A 216 4.09 2.86 6.38
N THR A 217 5.24 2.41 6.89
CA THR A 217 5.63 1.01 7.06
C THR A 217 5.81 0.72 8.55
N LYS A 218 6.14 -0.53 8.87
CA LYS A 218 6.48 -0.93 10.24
C LYS A 218 7.65 -0.13 10.83
N ARG A 219 8.63 0.25 10.00
CA ARG A 219 9.88 0.91 10.44
C ARG A 219 9.85 2.43 10.26
N HIS A 220 9.15 2.93 9.26
CA HIS A 220 9.14 4.35 8.91
C HIS A 220 7.72 4.87 8.80
N LYS A 221 7.45 6.02 9.40
CA LYS A 221 6.14 6.67 9.37
C LYS A 221 6.18 7.90 8.48
N ASP A 222 5.12 8.07 7.70
CA ASP A 222 4.85 9.26 6.90
C ASP A 222 6.05 9.73 6.04
N PHE A 223 6.84 8.79 5.51
CA PHE A 223 7.94 9.13 4.61
C PHE A 223 7.38 9.37 3.20
N TRP A 224 7.99 10.33 2.51
CA TRP A 224 7.65 10.67 1.15
C TRP A 224 8.64 9.95 0.23
N LEU A 225 8.15 9.02 -0.60
CA LEU A 225 8.95 8.55 -1.73
C LEU A 225 8.86 9.63 -2.82
N LEU A 226 10.03 10.14 -3.21
CA LEU A 226 10.16 10.95 -4.42
C LEU A 226 9.74 10.04 -5.59
N ALA A 227 8.70 10.48 -6.29
CA ALA A 227 8.26 9.85 -7.53
C ALA A 227 9.25 10.18 -8.65
#